data_AF-A0A662VL15-F1
#
_entry.id   AF-A0A662VL15-F1
#
_cell.length_a   1.000
_cell.length_b   1.000
_cell.length_c   1.000
_cell.angle_alpha   90.00
_cell.angle_beta   90.00
_cell.angle_gamma   90.00
#
_symmetry.space_group_name_H-M   'P 1'
#
loop_
_entity.id
_entity.type
_entity.pdbx_description
1 polymer ?
#
loop_
_entity_poly.entity_id
_entity_poly.type
_entity_poly.pdbx_seq_one_letter_code
_entity_poly.pdbx_strand_id
1 'polypeptide(L)'
;MRGLALNTVFALLIAIAAAAIFLSLVTGTFKRASDWIYCKVYVGIANFFSRGEFTLPVICKEMFGGRVERVEITEREKEIVARELLSYIIACWKKTELTEAYYTHTCYEIRLPGNVEDVSEKDVSRILLEEDKCKSIQNWDYGCGAKDQIIWSVEGKVNLTAEQLSKAINEVTTPNEIPVESYM
;
A
#
# COMPACT_ATOMS: atom_id res chain seq x y z
N MET A 1 9.44 47.27 -40.89
CA MET A 1 10.05 45.92 -40.99
C MET A 1 10.33 45.26 -39.63
N ARG A 2 9.53 45.49 -38.58
CA ARG A 2 9.68 44.82 -37.26
C ARG A 2 8.74 43.61 -37.06
N GLY A 3 7.76 43.42 -37.95
CA GLY A 3 6.79 42.31 -37.87
C GLY A 3 7.26 40.98 -38.45
N LEU A 4 8.18 40.99 -39.43
CA LEU A 4 8.72 39.76 -40.03
C LEU A 4 9.56 38.95 -39.04
N ALA A 5 10.36 39.62 -38.20
CA ALA A 5 11.18 38.95 -37.20
C ALA A 5 10.33 38.25 -36.12
N LEU A 6 9.20 38.86 -35.71
CA LEU A 6 8.33 38.29 -34.68
C LEU A 6 7.63 37.02 -35.18
N ASN A 7 7.12 37.03 -36.42
CA ASN A 7 6.48 35.85 -37.01
C ASN A 7 7.47 34.69 -37.18
N THR A 8 8.72 34.97 -37.56
CA THR A 8 9.75 33.93 -37.67
C THR A 8 10.08 33.31 -36.31
N VAL A 9 10.13 34.12 -35.25
CA VAL A 9 10.35 33.61 -33.88
C VAL A 9 9.20 32.72 -33.43
N PHE A 10 7.95 33.11 -33.68
CA PHE A 10 6.79 32.26 -33.37
C PHE A 10 6.78 30.96 -34.18
N ALA A 11 7.07 31.03 -35.48
CA ALA A 11 7.17 29.83 -36.31
C ALA A 11 8.25 28.86 -35.82
N LEU A 12 9.40 29.39 -35.37
CA LEU A 12 10.47 28.60 -34.79
C LEU A 12 10.04 27.91 -33.48
N LEU A 13 9.34 28.63 -32.59
CA LEU A 13 8.82 28.07 -31.34
C LEU A 13 7.81 26.95 -31.60
N ILE A 14 6.90 27.12 -32.55
CA ILE A 14 5.93 26.10 -32.95
C ILE A 14 6.65 24.86 -33.51
N ALA A 15 7.67 25.04 -34.35
CA ALA A 15 8.44 23.94 -34.91
C ALA A 15 9.19 23.14 -33.82
N ILE A 16 9.79 23.82 -32.84
CA ILE A 16 10.45 23.17 -31.70
C ILE A 16 9.44 22.38 -30.86
N ALA A 17 8.26 22.97 -30.57
CA ALA A 17 7.21 22.29 -29.83
C ALA A 17 6.69 21.05 -30.58
N ALA A 18 6.48 21.16 -31.88
CA ALA A 18 6.05 20.04 -32.72
C ALA A 18 7.07 18.90 -32.75
N ALA A 19 8.36 19.23 -32.88
CA ALA A 19 9.45 18.26 -32.83
C ALA A 19 9.54 17.57 -31.46
N ALA A 20 9.38 18.32 -30.37
CA ALA A 20 9.37 17.77 -29.01
C ALA A 20 8.18 16.82 -28.79
N ILE A 21 6.98 17.19 -29.25
CA ILE A 21 5.78 16.34 -29.19
C ILE A 21 6.02 15.06 -30.00
N PHE A 22 6.51 15.17 -31.24
CA PHE A 22 6.83 14.02 -32.07
C PHE A 22 7.85 13.08 -31.42
N LEU A 23 8.94 13.63 -30.87
CA LEU A 23 9.95 12.85 -30.14
C LEU A 23 9.36 12.16 -28.90
N SER A 24 8.48 12.84 -28.15
CA SER A 24 7.81 12.23 -27.00
C SER A 24 6.88 11.06 -27.37
N LEU A 25 6.22 11.15 -28.54
CA LEU A 25 5.40 10.07 -29.09
C LEU A 25 6.27 8.89 -29.51
N VAL A 26 7.39 9.14 -30.21
CA VAL A 26 8.29 8.08 -30.72
C VAL A 26 9.06 7.38 -29.60
N THR A 27 9.46 8.10 -28.56
CA THR A 27 10.24 7.54 -27.43
C THR A 27 9.39 6.77 -26.42
N GLY A 28 8.06 6.71 -26.60
CA GLY A 28 7.14 6.06 -25.66
C GLY A 28 6.98 6.78 -24.31
N THR A 29 7.65 7.91 -24.12
CA THR A 29 7.53 8.76 -22.92
C THR A 29 6.13 9.39 -22.83
N PHE A 30 5.53 9.71 -23.98
CA PHE A 30 4.15 10.19 -24.04
C PHE A 30 3.15 9.17 -23.52
N LYS A 31 3.36 7.87 -23.77
CA LYS A 31 2.46 6.82 -23.29
C LYS A 31 2.38 6.82 -21.76
N ARG A 32 3.53 6.82 -21.07
CA ARG A 32 3.55 6.89 -19.59
C ARG A 32 2.92 8.18 -19.06
N ALA A 33 3.22 9.32 -19.66
CA ALA A 33 2.66 10.59 -19.23
C ALA A 33 1.13 10.65 -19.45
N SER A 34 0.67 10.17 -20.59
CA SER A 34 -0.76 10.05 -20.93
C SER A 34 -1.47 9.10 -19.97
N ASP A 35 -0.90 7.93 -19.71
CA ASP A 35 -1.48 6.96 -18.79
C ASP A 35 -1.57 7.55 -17.36
N TRP A 36 -0.56 8.31 -16.91
CA TRP A 36 -0.60 8.99 -15.61
C TRP A 36 -1.68 10.05 -15.52
N ILE A 37 -1.79 10.93 -16.53
CA ILE A 37 -2.84 11.95 -16.60
C ILE A 37 -4.22 11.27 -16.63
N TYR A 38 -4.38 10.25 -17.47
CA TYR A 38 -5.62 9.49 -17.58
C TYR A 38 -6.02 8.89 -16.23
N CYS A 39 -5.11 8.17 -15.57
CA CYS A 39 -5.38 7.51 -14.30
C CYS A 39 -5.70 8.51 -13.18
N LYS A 40 -5.00 9.65 -13.13
CA LYS A 40 -5.30 10.70 -12.15
C LYS A 40 -6.68 11.32 -12.35
N VAL A 41 -7.01 11.71 -13.59
CA VAL A 41 -8.32 12.28 -13.92
C VAL A 41 -9.43 11.25 -13.66
N TYR A 42 -9.19 10.00 -14.06
CA TYR A 42 -10.14 8.93 -13.88
C TYR A 42 -10.45 8.65 -12.41
N VAL A 43 -9.42 8.56 -11.54
CA VAL A 43 -9.59 8.37 -10.10
C VAL A 43 -10.33 9.55 -9.47
N GLY A 44 -9.98 10.79 -9.83
CA GLY A 44 -10.68 11.98 -9.34
C GLY A 44 -12.17 11.97 -9.70
N ILE A 45 -12.52 11.61 -10.95
CA ILE A 45 -13.92 11.48 -11.40
C ILE A 45 -14.61 10.32 -10.68
N ALA A 46 -13.97 9.15 -10.58
CA ALA A 46 -14.54 7.98 -9.92
C ALA A 46 -14.84 8.27 -8.44
N ASN A 47 -13.91 8.93 -7.72
CA ASN A 47 -14.10 9.36 -6.34
C ASN A 47 -15.26 10.36 -6.19
N PHE A 48 -15.46 11.23 -7.19
CA PHE A 48 -16.55 12.21 -7.16
C PHE A 48 -17.93 11.58 -7.37
N PHE A 49 -18.04 10.59 -8.25
CA PHE A 49 -19.33 9.98 -8.62
C PHE A 49 -19.69 8.72 -7.80
N SER A 50 -18.71 7.97 -7.32
CA SER A 50 -18.94 6.66 -6.68
C SER A 50 -18.64 6.71 -5.18
N ARG A 51 -19.70 6.64 -4.36
CA ARG A 51 -19.62 6.34 -2.91
C ARG A 51 -19.55 4.82 -2.61
N GLY A 52 -19.11 3.99 -3.55
CA GLY A 52 -19.10 2.52 -3.43
C GLY A 52 -17.87 1.88 -4.08
N GLU A 53 -17.76 0.55 -3.95
CA GLU A 53 -16.65 -0.27 -4.47
C GLU A 53 -16.48 -0.09 -5.98
N PHE A 54 -15.39 0.58 -6.38
CA PHE A 54 -15.06 0.81 -7.78
C PHE A 54 -13.81 0.02 -8.18
N THR A 55 -13.85 -0.64 -9.34
CA THR A 55 -12.71 -1.41 -9.86
C THR A 55 -11.82 -0.54 -10.76
N LEU A 56 -10.63 -0.18 -10.26
CA LEU A 56 -9.61 0.55 -11.04
C LEU A 56 -9.25 -0.18 -12.35
N PRO A 57 -9.10 0.53 -13.49
CA PRO A 57 -8.55 -0.03 -14.72
C PRO A 57 -7.17 -0.62 -14.50
N VAL A 58 -6.85 -1.73 -15.15
CA VAL A 58 -5.56 -2.46 -14.99
C VAL A 58 -4.35 -1.55 -15.18
N ILE A 59 -4.40 -0.64 -16.16
CA ILE A 59 -3.33 0.32 -16.44
C ILE A 59 -3.07 1.30 -15.27
N CYS A 60 -4.11 1.60 -14.49
CA CYS A 60 -4.01 2.42 -13.29
C CYS A 60 -3.63 1.60 -12.06
N LYS A 61 -3.99 0.31 -12.03
CA LYS A 61 -3.53 -0.62 -10.98
C LYS A 61 -2.02 -0.78 -10.99
N GLU A 62 -1.36 -0.80 -12.14
CA GLU A 62 0.12 -0.87 -12.17
C GLU A 62 0.79 0.43 -11.72
N MET A 63 0.08 1.57 -11.86
CA MET A 63 0.60 2.88 -11.51
C MET A 63 0.41 3.25 -10.04
N PHE A 64 -0.71 2.83 -9.45
CA PHE A 64 -1.05 3.06 -8.05
C PHE A 64 -0.89 1.83 -7.17
N GLY A 65 -0.91 0.63 -7.75
CA GLY A 65 -0.55 -0.61 -7.09
C GLY A 65 0.94 -0.66 -6.90
N GLY A 66 1.41 0.12 -5.92
CA GLY A 66 2.75 -0.06 -5.38
C GLY A 66 2.95 -1.54 -5.04
N ARG A 67 4.17 -2.04 -5.28
CA ARG A 67 4.55 -3.34 -4.74
C ARG A 67 4.31 -3.28 -3.23
N VAL A 68 3.50 -4.20 -2.72
CA VAL A 68 3.29 -4.33 -1.28
C VAL A 68 4.65 -4.47 -0.63
N GLU A 69 4.99 -3.53 0.26
CA GLU A 69 6.27 -3.52 0.93
C GLU A 69 6.24 -4.60 2.03
N ARG A 70 7.13 -5.59 1.90
CA ARG A 70 7.28 -6.63 2.92
C ARG A 70 8.16 -6.10 4.03
N VAL A 71 7.64 -6.13 5.25
CA VAL A 71 8.37 -5.67 6.43
C VAL A 71 8.28 -6.72 7.51
N GLU A 72 9.37 -6.91 8.24
CA GLU A 72 9.47 -7.85 9.34
C GLU A 72 9.63 -7.07 10.64
N ILE A 73 8.75 -7.32 11.62
CA ILE A 73 8.85 -6.74 12.96
C ILE A 73 9.41 -7.83 13.86
N THR A 74 10.68 -7.70 14.24
CA THR A 74 11.38 -8.69 15.08
C THR A 74 11.05 -8.55 16.57
N GLU A 75 10.43 -7.44 16.94
CA GLU A 75 10.08 -7.12 18.31
C GLU A 75 8.94 -7.99 18.85
N ARG A 76 8.98 -8.22 20.15
CA ARG A 76 8.02 -9.11 20.85
C ARG A 76 7.17 -8.38 21.88
N GLU A 77 7.67 -7.25 22.37
CA GLU A 77 6.94 -6.45 23.35
C GLU A 77 5.72 -5.83 22.71
N LYS A 78 4.55 -6.11 23.28
CA LYS A 78 3.24 -5.70 22.77
C LYS A 78 3.17 -4.20 22.45
N GLU A 79 3.72 -3.37 23.33
CA GLU A 79 3.71 -1.91 23.15
C GLU A 79 4.60 -1.47 21.98
N ILE A 80 5.78 -2.08 21.84
CA ILE A 80 6.71 -1.76 20.74
C ILE A 80 6.09 -2.18 19.40
N VAL A 81 5.51 -3.38 19.34
CA VAL A 81 4.83 -3.86 18.13
C VAL A 81 3.64 -2.96 17.78
N ALA A 82 2.82 -2.56 18.75
CA ALA A 82 1.72 -1.65 18.51
C ALA A 82 2.19 -0.28 17.99
N ARG A 83 3.31 0.25 18.50
CA ARG A 83 3.94 1.49 18.00
C ARG A 83 4.44 1.34 16.57
N GLU A 84 5.07 0.23 16.24
CA GLU A 84 5.52 -0.06 14.87
C GLU A 84 4.33 -0.19 13.91
N LEU A 85 3.30 -0.96 14.29
CA LEU A 85 2.06 -1.08 13.50
C LEU A 85 1.43 0.29 13.25
N LEU A 86 1.34 1.14 14.28
CA LEU A 86 0.86 2.51 14.13
C LEU A 86 1.67 3.29 13.10
N SER A 87 3.00 3.17 13.13
CA SER A 87 3.88 3.86 12.18
C SER A 87 3.61 3.45 10.73
N TYR A 88 3.39 2.14 10.48
CA TYR A 88 3.05 1.63 9.15
C TYR A 88 1.63 2.05 8.71
N ILE A 89 0.67 2.11 9.64
CA ILE A 89 -0.68 2.62 9.36
C ILE A 89 -0.61 4.09 8.91
N ILE A 90 0.10 4.95 9.66
CA ILE A 90 0.28 6.36 9.31
C ILE A 90 1.01 6.49 7.96
N ALA A 91 2.07 5.71 7.75
CA ALA A 91 2.80 5.72 6.49
C ALA A 91 1.93 5.30 5.31
N CYS A 92 1.06 4.30 5.49
CA CYS A 92 0.12 3.86 4.47
C CYS A 92 -0.91 4.95 4.15
N TRP A 93 -1.50 5.58 5.17
CA TRP A 93 -2.44 6.69 4.98
C TRP A 93 -1.82 7.84 4.20
N LYS A 94 -0.59 8.24 4.56
CA LYS A 94 0.13 9.28 3.83
C LYS A 94 0.41 8.90 2.38
N LYS A 95 0.70 7.63 2.07
CA LYS A 95 0.83 7.14 0.69
C LYS A 95 -0.50 7.24 -0.06
N THR A 96 -1.61 6.86 0.56
CA THR A 96 -2.94 6.89 -0.07
C THR A 96 -3.49 8.30 -0.29
N GLU A 97 -3.17 9.26 0.58
CA GLU A 97 -3.53 10.67 0.39
C GLU A 97 -2.88 11.25 -0.86
N LEU A 98 -1.61 10.91 -1.12
CA LEU A 98 -0.88 11.37 -2.29
C LEU A 98 -1.42 10.78 -3.59
N THR A 99 -1.98 9.57 -3.54
CA THR A 99 -2.53 8.87 -4.71
C THR A 99 -4.01 9.11 -4.92
N GLU A 100 -4.68 9.85 -4.03
CA GLU A 100 -6.13 10.03 -3.99
C GLU A 100 -6.89 8.68 -3.99
N ALA A 101 -6.24 7.62 -3.52
CA ALA A 101 -6.80 6.29 -3.45
C ALA A 101 -7.56 6.15 -2.11
N TYR A 102 -8.79 6.67 -2.06
CA TYR A 102 -9.65 6.59 -0.88
C TYR A 102 -10.35 5.22 -0.72
N TYR A 103 -9.92 4.21 -1.48
CA TYR A 103 -10.42 2.83 -1.42
C TYR A 103 -9.43 1.92 -0.68
N THR A 104 -9.86 0.68 -0.38
CA THR A 104 -9.01 -0.35 0.24
C THR A 104 -7.71 -0.52 -0.54
N HIS A 105 -6.58 -0.14 0.08
CA HIS A 105 -5.27 -0.20 -0.53
C HIS A 105 -4.26 -0.87 0.42
N THR A 106 -3.61 -1.93 -0.04
CA THR A 106 -2.61 -2.66 0.74
C THR A 106 -1.24 -2.04 0.53
N CYS A 107 -0.72 -1.32 1.53
CA CYS A 107 0.62 -0.74 1.47
C CYS A 107 1.73 -1.70 1.90
N TYR A 108 1.46 -2.53 2.91
CA TYR A 108 2.45 -3.33 3.62
C TYR A 108 1.98 -4.78 3.83
N GLU A 109 2.92 -5.72 3.77
CA GLU A 109 2.77 -7.12 4.22
C GLU A 109 3.69 -7.27 5.42
N ILE A 110 3.12 -7.30 6.62
CA ILE A 110 3.88 -7.34 7.88
C ILE A 110 4.05 -8.79 8.32
N ARG A 111 5.30 -9.19 8.56
CA ARG A 111 5.67 -10.51 9.06
C ARG A 111 6.15 -10.42 10.50
N LEU A 112 5.62 -11.29 11.35
CA LEU A 112 6.02 -11.45 12.74
C LEU A 112 6.69 -12.82 12.88
N PRO A 113 8.04 -12.91 12.92
CA PRO A 113 8.77 -14.17 12.93
C PRO A 113 8.68 -14.93 14.26
N GLY A 114 7.92 -14.43 15.24
CA GLY A 114 7.73 -15.04 16.54
C GLY A 114 6.35 -14.78 17.12
N ASN A 115 6.10 -15.35 18.30
CA ASN A 115 4.87 -15.10 19.05
C ASN A 115 4.93 -13.71 19.69
N VAL A 116 3.94 -12.88 19.34
CA VAL A 116 3.68 -11.59 19.98
C VAL A 116 2.37 -11.73 20.73
N GLU A 117 2.25 -11.08 21.89
CA GLU A 117 0.95 -10.96 22.56
C GLU A 117 -0.08 -10.28 21.65
N ASP A 118 -1.36 -10.61 21.82
CA ASP A 118 -2.42 -10.08 20.97
C ASP A 118 -2.47 -8.54 21.04
N VAL A 119 -2.22 -7.90 19.91
CA VAL A 119 -2.28 -6.44 19.75
C VAL A 119 -3.68 -6.09 19.25
N SER A 120 -4.41 -5.33 20.05
CA SER A 120 -5.75 -4.85 19.69
C SER A 120 -5.70 -3.44 19.12
N GLU A 121 -6.78 -3.03 18.45
CA GLU A 121 -6.95 -1.64 18.00
C GLU A 121 -6.77 -0.64 19.15
N LYS A 122 -7.28 -0.98 20.35
CA LYS A 122 -7.13 -0.16 21.55
C LYS A 122 -5.67 0.11 21.90
N ASP A 123 -4.79 -0.88 21.69
CA ASP A 123 -3.37 -0.73 21.98
C ASP A 123 -2.71 0.26 21.02
N VAL A 124 -3.04 0.17 19.73
CA VAL A 124 -2.57 1.10 18.68
C VAL A 124 -3.13 2.50 18.89
N SER A 125 -4.42 2.62 19.17
CA SER A 125 -5.10 3.90 19.41
C SER A 125 -4.64 4.59 20.70
N ARG A 126 -4.26 3.82 21.72
CA ARG A 126 -3.63 4.38 22.93
C ARG A 126 -2.30 5.07 22.59
N ILE A 127 -1.44 4.42 21.82
CA ILE A 127 -0.15 5.00 21.41
C ILE A 127 -0.37 6.22 20.52
N LEU A 128 -1.37 6.17 19.64
CA LEU A 128 -1.77 7.30 18.80
C LEU A 128 -2.09 8.56 19.62
N LEU A 129 -2.79 8.41 20.74
CA LEU A 129 -3.12 9.48 21.68
C LEU A 129 -1.91 9.92 22.51
N GLU A 130 -1.18 8.96 23.09
CA GLU A 130 0.00 9.21 23.93
C GLU A 130 1.09 10.00 23.18
N GLU A 131 1.24 9.76 21.86
CA GLU A 131 2.24 10.42 21.02
C GLU A 131 1.73 11.66 20.24
N ASP A 132 0.52 12.14 20.54
CA ASP A 132 -0.14 13.29 19.88
C ASP A 132 -0.14 13.19 18.34
N LYS A 133 -0.48 12.01 17.81
CA LYS A 133 -0.49 11.74 16.36
C LYS A 133 -1.86 11.91 15.70
N CYS A 134 -2.86 12.41 16.43
CA CYS A 134 -4.23 12.62 15.94
C CYS A 134 -4.36 13.57 14.74
N LYS A 135 -3.32 14.37 14.46
CA LYS A 135 -3.25 15.22 13.27
C LYS A 135 -2.93 14.42 12.00
N SER A 136 -2.26 13.28 12.14
CA SER A 136 -1.84 12.44 11.01
C SER A 136 -2.91 11.42 10.61
N ILE A 137 -3.65 10.92 11.60
CA ILE A 137 -4.73 9.95 11.42
C ILE A 137 -5.69 10.06 12.61
N GLN A 138 -6.97 9.82 12.37
CA GLN A 138 -8.04 9.90 13.36
C GLN A 138 -8.61 8.52 13.67
N ASN A 139 -8.98 8.31 14.92
CA ASN A 139 -9.79 7.18 15.37
C ASN A 139 -10.83 7.70 16.37
N TRP A 140 -12.07 7.87 15.88
CA TRP A 140 -13.18 8.39 16.66
C TRP A 140 -13.53 7.53 17.88
N ASP A 141 -13.48 6.20 17.74
CA ASP A 141 -13.91 5.26 18.78
C ASP A 141 -13.03 5.33 20.03
N TYR A 142 -11.82 5.86 19.90
CA TYR A 142 -10.88 6.08 20.99
C TYR A 142 -10.64 7.57 21.31
N GLY A 143 -11.44 8.49 20.76
CA GLY A 143 -11.38 9.92 21.10
C GLY A 143 -10.31 10.73 20.36
N CYS A 144 -9.82 10.22 19.22
CA CYS A 144 -8.79 10.87 18.41
C CYS A 144 -9.39 11.43 17.10
N GLY A 145 -9.90 12.67 17.12
CA GLY A 145 -10.48 13.32 15.94
C GLY A 145 -11.98 13.05 15.77
N ALA A 146 -12.50 13.17 14.55
CA ALA A 146 -13.93 13.04 14.22
C ALA A 146 -14.24 11.91 13.23
N LYS A 147 -13.20 11.29 12.66
CA LYS A 147 -13.31 10.19 11.71
C LYS A 147 -12.71 8.93 12.32
N ASP A 148 -13.26 7.80 11.93
CA ASP A 148 -12.63 6.51 12.15
C ASP A 148 -11.84 6.10 10.89
N GLN A 149 -10.51 6.13 10.99
CA GLN A 149 -9.58 5.80 9.92
C GLN A 149 -8.75 4.55 10.23
N ILE A 150 -8.97 3.93 11.38
CA ILE A 150 -8.29 2.69 11.78
C ILE A 150 -9.36 1.63 11.95
N ILE A 151 -9.65 0.89 10.87
CA ILE A 151 -10.57 -0.24 10.95
C ILE A 151 -9.74 -1.49 11.25
N TRP A 152 -9.89 -2.05 12.45
CA TRP A 152 -9.15 -3.23 12.86
C TRP A 152 -9.89 -4.52 12.53
N SER A 153 -9.36 -5.29 11.58
CA SER A 153 -9.82 -6.65 11.30
C SER A 153 -8.61 -7.57 11.22
N VAL A 154 -8.34 -8.29 12.30
CA VAL A 154 -7.32 -9.34 12.33
C VAL A 154 -8.03 -10.67 12.11
N GLU A 155 -8.05 -11.13 10.86
CA GLU A 155 -8.47 -12.50 10.54
C GLU A 155 -7.33 -13.47 10.92
N GLY A 156 -7.30 -13.83 12.21
CA GLY A 156 -6.24 -14.63 12.79
C GLY A 156 -6.69 -15.42 14.01
N LYS A 157 -7.70 -16.29 13.87
CA LYS A 157 -7.89 -17.36 14.85
C LYS A 157 -6.91 -18.50 14.52
N VAL A 158 -5.68 -18.45 15.02
CA VAL A 158 -4.91 -19.70 15.17
C VAL A 158 -5.38 -20.37 16.46
N ASN A 159 -6.59 -20.92 16.41
CA ASN A 159 -7.11 -21.80 17.44
C ASN A 159 -6.77 -23.24 17.05
N LEU A 160 -5.48 -23.52 16.80
CA LEU A 160 -5.02 -24.88 16.54
C LEU A 160 -4.81 -25.56 17.89
N THR A 161 -5.70 -26.49 18.24
CA THR A 161 -5.47 -27.35 19.40
C THR A 161 -4.19 -28.18 19.18
N ALA A 162 -3.56 -28.65 20.25
CA ALA A 162 -2.39 -29.53 20.15
C ALA A 162 -2.64 -30.76 19.25
N GLU A 163 -3.88 -31.25 19.19
CA GLU A 163 -4.33 -32.29 18.26
C GLU A 163 -4.29 -31.85 16.79
N GLN A 164 -4.79 -30.65 16.47
CA GLN A 164 -4.77 -30.13 15.11
C GLN A 164 -3.34 -29.83 14.63
N LEU A 165 -2.47 -29.36 15.54
CA LEU A 165 -1.06 -29.16 15.26
C LEU A 165 -0.33 -30.49 15.03
N SER A 166 -0.56 -31.49 15.89
CA SER A 166 0.00 -32.85 15.76
C SER A 166 -0.45 -33.51 14.46
N LYS A 167 -1.74 -33.39 14.09
CA LYS A 167 -2.26 -33.95 12.84
C LYS A 167 -1.64 -33.28 11.61
N ALA A 168 -1.52 -31.95 11.61
CA ALA A 168 -0.90 -31.22 10.51
C ALA A 168 0.60 -31.54 10.36
N ILE A 169 1.33 -31.69 11.47
CA ILE A 169 2.74 -32.12 11.46
C ILE A 169 2.84 -33.53 10.86
N ASN A 170 2.04 -34.49 11.35
CA ASN A 170 2.10 -35.88 10.91
C ASN A 170 1.61 -36.11 9.46
N GLU A 171 0.72 -35.26 8.93
CA GLU A 171 0.27 -35.33 7.52
C GLU A 171 1.29 -34.73 6.55
N VAL A 172 2.07 -33.73 6.98
CA VAL A 172 3.06 -33.05 6.13
C VAL A 172 4.45 -33.68 6.24
N THR A 173 4.79 -34.24 7.39
CA THR A 173 6.06 -34.96 7.59
C THR A 173 5.80 -36.46 7.55
N THR A 174 5.87 -37.09 6.38
CA THR A 174 6.17 -38.53 6.35
C THR A 174 7.58 -38.70 6.91
N PRO A 175 7.79 -39.41 8.03
CA PRO A 175 9.14 -39.67 8.51
C PRO A 175 9.90 -40.38 7.40
N ASN A 176 11.01 -39.79 6.96
CA ASN A 176 11.91 -40.46 6.03
C ASN A 176 12.27 -41.82 6.66
N GLU A 177 12.15 -42.89 5.89
CA GLU A 177 12.70 -44.18 6.28
C GLU A 177 14.17 -43.94 6.62
N ILE A 178 14.54 -44.22 7.87
CA ILE A 178 15.95 -44.21 8.27
C ILE A 178 16.60 -45.26 7.38
N PRO A 179 17.55 -44.88 6.50
CA PRO A 179 18.24 -45.86 5.68
C PRO A 179 18.91 -46.81 6.67
N VAL A 180 18.43 -48.06 6.69
CA VAL A 180 19.13 -49.15 7.35
C VAL A 180 20.34 -49.42 6.47
N GLU A 181 21.40 -48.63 6.66
CA GLU A 181 22.72 -49.07 6.25
C GLU A 181 22.91 -50.42 6.94
N SER A 182 22.89 -51.45 6.11
CA SER A 182 23.24 -52.81 6.48
C SER A 182 24.66 -52.78 7.03
N TYR A 183 24.78 -52.67 8.35
CA TYR A 183 25.98 -53.14 9.04
C TYR A 183 25.99 -54.66 8.93
N MET A 184 26.47 -55.14 7.78
CA MET A 184 27.16 -56.42 7.66
C MET A 184 28.66 -56.15 7.71
#